data_AF-A0A1M6YHN5-F1
#
_entry.id   AF-A0A1M6YHN5-F1
#
_cell.length_a   1.000
_cell.length_b   1.000
_cell.length_c   1.000
_cell.angle_alpha   90.00
_cell.angle_beta   90.00
_cell.angle_gamma   90.00
#
_symmetry.space_group_name_H-M   'P 1'
#
loop_
_entity.id
_entity.type
_entity.pdbx_description
1 polymer ?
#
loop_
_entity_poly.entity_id
_entity_poly.type
_entity_poly.pdbx_seq_one_letter_code
_entity_poly.pdbx_strand_id
1 'polypeptide(L)'
;MIALNVFVKPEYLEQVKMSIAAWGYLGGIGSRTRRGLGSLSFVSGNAITLDEVLKQCGIFAMFGQKMSSPVESWKEALCLYKNFRQCRRVLKEDGRTMPKRSFWTEAESCRKATKQRLPKHEPLGNDLDGKGAVGDDFCSPRAALGMPILIQFKDQNSNKNDVSPEMDPVTVTISVEGDEARMGSPVIIKPLLREGSWCPSFIFLCDSAKDALGDKLDKVVSSTAKKRNLKPVVVLRGNAVPAEKLGVAETTDAIIALQQYVEKRGFKKIGGDK
;
A
#
# COMPACT_ATOMS: atom_id res chain seq x y z
N MET A 1 3.12 -26.32 18.01
CA MET A 1 3.26 -25.31 19.08
C MET A 1 4.75 -25.04 19.25
N ILE A 2 5.17 -23.78 19.34
CA ILE A 2 6.58 -23.39 19.52
C ILE A 2 6.69 -22.71 20.88
N ALA A 3 7.62 -23.16 21.72
CA ALA A 3 7.92 -22.52 23.00
C ALA A 3 9.05 -21.50 22.82
N LEU A 4 8.87 -20.29 23.36
CA LEU A 4 9.89 -19.25 23.38
C LEU A 4 10.37 -19.05 24.81
N ASN A 5 11.63 -19.41 25.07
CA ASN A 5 12.29 -19.19 26.36
C ASN A 5 13.14 -17.93 26.28
N VAL A 6 12.92 -16.99 27.19
CA VAL A 6 13.60 -15.69 27.21
C VAL A 6 14.58 -15.65 28.37
N PHE A 7 15.86 -15.48 28.05
CA PHE A 7 16.92 -15.27 29.02
C PHE A 7 17.42 -13.84 28.89
N VAL A 8 17.08 -13.01 29.86
CA VAL A 8 17.36 -11.57 29.83
C VAL A 8 17.68 -11.09 31.23
N LYS A 9 18.52 -10.05 31.35
CA LYS A 9 18.75 -9.39 32.63
C LYS A 9 17.46 -8.76 33.16
N PRO A 10 17.22 -8.75 34.50
CA PRO A 10 15.96 -8.28 35.07
C PRO A 10 15.55 -6.87 34.62
N GLU A 11 16.51 -5.96 34.44
CA GLU A 11 16.26 -4.57 34.04
C GLU A 11 15.66 -4.42 32.63
N TYR A 12 15.82 -5.41 31.75
CA TYR A 12 15.25 -5.38 30.39
C TYR A 12 14.02 -6.28 30.23
N LEU A 13 13.61 -7.00 31.29
CA LEU A 13 12.57 -8.03 31.19
C LEU A 13 11.26 -7.48 30.64
N GLU A 14 10.80 -6.35 31.14
CA GLU A 14 9.53 -5.75 30.71
C GLU A 14 9.60 -5.21 29.27
N GLN A 15 10.73 -4.62 28.88
CA GLN A 15 10.93 -4.17 27.50
C GLN A 15 10.97 -5.34 26.51
N VAL A 16 11.60 -6.45 26.90
CA VAL A 16 11.66 -7.66 26.06
C VAL A 16 10.29 -8.33 25.98
N LYS A 17 9.53 -8.43 27.08
CA LYS A 17 8.16 -8.93 27.06
C LYS A 17 7.28 -8.09 26.12
N MET A 18 7.34 -6.77 26.23
CA MET A 18 6.60 -5.87 25.33
C MET A 18 7.03 -6.03 23.87
N SER A 19 8.33 -6.13 23.61
CA SER A 19 8.85 -6.34 22.24
C SER A 19 8.38 -7.66 21.64
N ILE A 20 8.35 -8.73 22.45
CA ILE A 20 7.85 -10.05 22.03
C ILE A 20 6.35 -10.00 21.79
N ALA A 21 5.58 -9.36 22.67
CA ALA A 21 4.14 -9.17 22.48
C ALA A 21 3.86 -8.39 21.18
N ALA A 22 4.53 -7.25 20.98
CA ALA A 22 4.42 -6.46 19.77
C ALA A 22 4.82 -7.24 18.52
N TRP A 23 5.91 -8.00 18.56
CA TRP A 23 6.32 -8.86 17.44
C TRP A 23 5.31 -9.99 17.17
N GLY A 24 4.74 -10.61 18.20
CA GLY A 24 3.73 -11.66 18.05
C GLY A 24 2.44 -11.13 17.41
N TYR A 25 1.95 -9.97 17.86
CA TYR A 25 0.75 -9.34 17.33
C TYR A 25 0.97 -8.70 15.96
N LEU A 26 1.99 -7.86 15.80
CA LEU A 26 2.20 -7.02 14.61
C LEU A 26 3.13 -7.67 13.58
N GLY A 27 3.99 -8.58 14.02
CA GLY A 27 4.97 -9.28 13.19
C GLY A 27 4.53 -10.67 12.75
N GLY A 28 5.52 -11.52 12.51
CA GLY A 28 5.38 -12.88 12.04
C GLY A 28 6.72 -13.48 11.60
N ILE A 29 6.69 -14.73 11.17
CA ILE A 29 7.89 -15.48 10.74
C ILE A 29 7.89 -15.68 9.23
N GLY A 30 9.06 -15.49 8.59
CA GLY A 30 9.25 -15.78 7.17
C GLY A 30 8.93 -14.61 6.24
N SER A 31 8.57 -14.92 5.00
CA SER A 31 8.36 -13.91 3.96
C SER A 31 6.93 -13.35 3.98
N ARG A 32 6.77 -12.08 3.57
CA ARG A 32 5.46 -11.41 3.39
C ARG A 32 4.63 -11.27 4.69
N THR A 33 5.28 -11.14 5.84
CA THR A 33 4.63 -10.95 7.16
C THR A 33 3.72 -9.74 7.23
N ARG A 34 4.07 -8.64 6.55
CA ARG A 34 3.19 -7.44 6.43
C ARG A 34 1.91 -7.68 5.63
N ARG A 35 1.78 -8.85 4.98
CA ARG A 35 0.59 -9.31 4.27
C ARG A 35 -0.01 -10.56 4.93
N GLY A 36 0.29 -10.81 6.21
CA GLY A 36 -0.37 -11.81 7.05
C GLY A 36 0.18 -13.22 6.94
N LEU A 37 1.20 -13.47 6.09
CA LEU A 37 1.88 -14.76 6.07
C LEU A 37 2.79 -14.92 7.29
N GLY A 38 2.82 -16.12 7.87
CA GLY A 38 3.59 -16.39 9.09
C GLY A 38 3.06 -15.69 10.34
N SER A 39 1.76 -15.36 10.34
CA SER A 39 1.05 -14.80 11.48
C SER A 39 1.11 -15.73 12.69
N LEU A 40 1.36 -15.14 13.86
CA LEU A 40 1.43 -15.85 15.13
C LEU A 40 0.22 -15.49 16.00
N SER A 41 -0.16 -16.43 16.86
CA SER A 41 -1.05 -16.21 17.99
C SER A 41 -0.41 -16.77 19.26
N PHE A 42 -0.70 -16.13 20.39
CA PHE A 42 -0.30 -16.64 21.69
C PHE A 42 -1.29 -17.70 22.14
N VAL A 43 -0.76 -18.88 22.51
CA VAL A 43 -1.56 -19.96 23.10
C VAL A 43 -1.61 -19.81 24.62
N SER A 44 -0.50 -19.37 25.22
CA SER A 44 -0.35 -19.15 26.66
C SER A 44 0.84 -18.25 26.94
N GLY A 45 1.01 -17.81 28.20
CA GLY A 45 2.22 -17.14 28.69
C GLY A 45 2.38 -15.67 28.30
N ASN A 46 1.49 -15.11 27.48
CA ASN A 46 1.47 -13.69 27.17
C ASN A 46 0.33 -12.99 27.93
N ALA A 47 0.69 -12.14 28.88
CA ALA A 47 -0.27 -11.30 29.62
C ALA A 47 -0.55 -9.97 28.92
N ILE A 48 0.34 -9.53 28.03
CA ILE A 48 0.23 -8.24 27.35
C ILE A 48 -0.79 -8.38 26.21
N THR A 49 -1.84 -7.58 26.25
CA THR A 49 -2.91 -7.59 25.27
C THR A 49 -2.53 -6.83 23.99
N LEU A 50 -3.26 -7.08 22.90
CA LEU A 50 -3.13 -6.32 21.67
C LEU A 50 -3.38 -4.82 21.89
N ASP A 51 -4.42 -4.48 22.65
CA ASP A 51 -4.81 -3.09 22.88
C ASP A 51 -3.73 -2.33 23.69
N GLU A 52 -3.06 -3.00 24.64
CA GLU A 52 -1.88 -2.46 25.34
C GLU A 52 -0.69 -2.21 24.41
N VAL A 53 -0.42 -3.15 23.48
CA VAL A 53 0.63 -2.97 22.46
C VAL A 53 0.32 -1.77 21.57
N LEU A 54 -0.91 -1.67 21.05
CA LEU A 54 -1.32 -0.55 20.19
C LEU A 54 -1.13 0.79 20.91
N LYS A 55 -1.56 0.87 22.18
CA LYS A 55 -1.42 2.05 23.02
C LYS A 55 0.05 2.41 23.27
N GLN A 56 0.86 1.47 23.77
CA GLN A 56 2.28 1.75 24.07
C GLN A 56 3.09 2.12 22.83
N CYS A 57 2.80 1.50 21.68
CA CYS A 57 3.47 1.84 20.44
C CYS A 57 2.94 3.14 19.81
N GLY A 58 1.83 3.70 20.31
CA GLY A 58 1.20 4.88 19.73
C GLY A 58 0.72 4.66 18.30
N ILE A 59 0.24 3.46 17.99
CA ILE A 59 -0.26 3.06 16.68
C ILE A 59 -1.74 2.68 16.78
N PHE A 60 -2.44 2.70 15.65
CA PHE A 60 -3.83 2.25 15.59
C PHE A 60 -4.01 1.11 14.59
N ALA A 61 -5.09 0.37 14.79
CA ALA A 61 -5.54 -0.66 13.89
C ALA A 61 -7.02 -0.48 13.55
N MET A 62 -7.41 -0.92 12.36
CA MET A 62 -8.78 -0.96 11.91
C MET A 62 -9.24 -2.41 11.78
N PHE A 63 -10.34 -2.74 12.45
CA PHE A 63 -10.87 -4.10 12.54
C PHE A 63 -12.22 -4.18 11.83
N GLY A 64 -12.36 -5.17 10.93
CA GLY A 64 -13.64 -5.50 10.32
C GLY A 64 -14.43 -6.51 11.16
N GLN A 65 -15.47 -7.08 10.55
CA GLN A 65 -16.38 -7.99 11.22
C GLN A 65 -15.68 -9.25 11.76
N LYS A 66 -16.09 -9.69 12.96
CA LYS A 66 -15.63 -10.95 13.56
C LYS A 66 -15.92 -12.13 12.64
N MET A 67 -14.94 -13.02 12.52
CA MET A 67 -14.97 -14.22 11.70
C MET A 67 -14.51 -15.43 12.53
N SER A 68 -14.99 -16.61 12.13
CA SER A 68 -14.66 -17.88 12.80
C SER A 68 -13.28 -18.41 12.39
N SER A 69 -12.82 -18.09 11.18
CA SER A 69 -11.58 -18.60 10.62
C SER A 69 -10.52 -17.51 10.46
N PRO A 70 -9.26 -17.75 10.90
CA PRO A 70 -8.15 -16.84 10.64
C PRO A 70 -7.87 -16.70 9.14
N VAL A 71 -8.10 -17.75 8.35
CA VAL A 71 -7.86 -17.75 6.91
C VAL A 71 -8.90 -16.90 6.19
N GLU A 72 -10.17 -16.95 6.60
CA GLU A 72 -11.24 -16.11 6.04
C GLU A 72 -11.02 -14.64 6.39
N SER A 73 -10.73 -14.37 7.67
CA SER A 73 -10.33 -13.04 8.15
C SER A 73 -9.16 -12.47 7.35
N TRP A 74 -8.14 -13.27 7.10
CA TRP A 74 -7.01 -12.85 6.28
C TRP A 74 -7.39 -12.58 4.82
N LYS A 75 -8.18 -13.47 4.20
CA LYS A 75 -8.65 -13.33 2.81
C LYS A 75 -9.49 -12.08 2.61
N GLU A 76 -10.36 -11.75 3.55
CA GLU A 76 -11.20 -10.55 3.51
C GLU A 76 -10.33 -9.28 3.47
N ALA A 77 -9.44 -9.13 4.45
CA ALA A 77 -8.55 -7.96 4.51
C ALA A 77 -7.64 -7.87 3.27
N LEU A 78 -7.10 -8.99 2.79
CA LEU A 78 -6.31 -9.01 1.55
C LEU A 78 -7.14 -8.68 0.31
N CYS A 79 -8.39 -9.14 0.23
CA CYS A 79 -9.27 -8.85 -0.88
C CYS A 79 -9.55 -7.34 -0.96
N LEU A 80 -9.85 -6.71 0.18
CA LEU A 80 -10.03 -5.25 0.26
C LEU A 80 -8.78 -4.50 -0.15
N TYR A 81 -7.61 -4.90 0.34
CA TYR A 81 -6.35 -4.28 -0.05
C TYR A 81 -6.04 -4.45 -1.54
N LYS A 82 -6.30 -5.65 -2.09
CA LYS A 82 -6.14 -5.93 -3.51
C LYS A 82 -7.09 -5.04 -4.34
N ASN A 83 -8.36 -4.99 -3.96
CA ASN A 83 -9.38 -4.20 -4.64
C ASN A 83 -9.00 -2.72 -4.62
N PHE A 84 -8.58 -2.17 -3.48
CA PHE A 84 -8.07 -0.82 -3.36
C PHE A 84 -6.90 -0.55 -4.34
N ARG A 85 -5.89 -1.41 -4.36
CA ARG A 85 -4.73 -1.26 -5.25
C ARG A 85 -5.06 -1.42 -6.74
N GLN A 86 -6.14 -2.15 -7.05
CA GLN A 86 -6.60 -2.46 -8.40
C GLN A 86 -7.85 -1.68 -8.80
N CYS A 87 -8.30 -0.72 -7.97
CA CYS A 87 -9.47 0.10 -8.24
C CYS A 87 -9.39 0.67 -9.65
N ARG A 88 -10.49 0.52 -10.38
CA ARG A 88 -10.65 1.00 -11.76
C ARG A 88 -11.68 2.11 -11.78
N ARG A 89 -11.54 3.06 -12.71
CA ARG A 89 -12.54 4.12 -12.91
C ARG A 89 -13.83 3.48 -13.43
N VAL A 90 -14.96 3.82 -12.82
CA VAL A 90 -16.31 3.45 -13.29
C VAL A 90 -16.83 4.56 -14.21
N LEU A 91 -17.73 4.17 -15.12
CA LEU A 91 -18.26 4.94 -16.25
C LEU A 91 -18.90 6.29 -15.86
N LYS A 92 -18.98 7.22 -16.82
CA LYS A 92 -19.97 8.30 -16.80
C LYS A 92 -21.36 7.70 -17.12
N GLU A 93 -22.43 8.38 -16.71
CA GLU A 93 -23.84 7.97 -16.87
C GLU A 93 -24.30 7.76 -18.33
N ASP A 94 -23.48 8.09 -19.32
CA ASP A 94 -23.80 8.08 -20.76
C ASP A 94 -23.67 6.71 -21.43
N GLY A 95 -23.47 5.63 -20.67
CA GLY A 95 -23.44 4.25 -21.19
C GLY A 95 -22.23 3.92 -22.07
N ARG A 96 -21.25 4.82 -22.22
CA ARG A 96 -20.05 4.59 -23.05
C ARG A 96 -18.96 3.89 -22.24
N THR A 97 -18.65 2.65 -22.60
CA THR A 97 -17.61 1.83 -21.96
C THR A 97 -16.21 2.42 -22.19
N MET A 98 -15.75 3.30 -21.29
CA MET A 98 -14.34 3.72 -21.33
C MET A 98 -13.42 2.52 -21.04
N PRO A 99 -12.21 2.47 -21.65
CA PRO A 99 -11.24 1.42 -21.37
C PRO A 99 -10.96 1.33 -19.87
N LYS A 100 -10.85 0.10 -19.36
CA LYS A 100 -10.68 -0.25 -17.93
C LYS A 100 -9.39 0.33 -17.31
N ARG A 101 -9.31 1.65 -17.12
CA ARG A 101 -8.16 2.35 -16.56
C ARG A 101 -8.14 2.24 -15.04
N SER A 102 -6.93 2.11 -14.48
CA SER A 102 -6.77 2.20 -13.03
C SER A 102 -7.21 3.58 -12.56
N PHE A 103 -7.74 3.64 -11.35
CA PHE A 103 -7.98 4.90 -10.67
C PHE A 103 -6.67 5.68 -10.46
N TRP A 104 -5.60 4.95 -10.14
CA TRP A 104 -4.31 5.51 -9.77
C TRP A 104 -3.52 6.07 -10.96
N THR A 105 -2.80 7.15 -10.71
CA THR A 105 -2.07 7.96 -11.70
C THR A 105 -0.70 7.40 -12.09
N GLU A 106 -0.22 6.29 -11.51
CA GLU A 106 1.14 5.81 -11.78
C GLU A 106 1.35 5.46 -13.25
N ALA A 107 0.36 4.84 -13.90
CA ALA A 107 0.48 4.46 -15.30
C ALA A 107 0.67 5.68 -16.20
N GLU A 108 -0.04 6.78 -15.93
CA GLU A 108 0.15 8.04 -16.64
C GLU A 108 1.49 8.69 -16.30
N SER A 109 1.91 8.65 -15.04
CA SER A 109 3.22 9.16 -14.62
C SER A 109 4.35 8.43 -15.34
N CYS A 110 4.24 7.11 -15.49
CA CYS A 110 5.18 6.31 -16.28
C CYS A 110 5.16 6.71 -17.77
N ARG A 111 3.98 6.84 -18.40
CA ARG A 111 3.88 7.27 -19.81
C ARG A 111 4.49 8.64 -20.06
N LYS A 112 4.23 9.60 -19.16
CA LYS A 112 4.81 10.96 -19.18
C LYS A 112 6.33 10.89 -19.03
N ALA A 113 6.82 10.08 -18.09
CA ALA A 113 8.23 9.94 -17.77
C ALA A 113 9.02 9.35 -18.95
N THR A 114 8.47 8.34 -19.60
CA THR A 114 9.10 7.66 -20.73
C THR A 114 8.83 8.32 -22.07
N LYS A 115 7.97 9.34 -22.13
CA LYS A 115 7.47 9.97 -23.36
C LYS A 115 6.91 8.95 -24.36
N GLN A 116 6.25 7.92 -23.84
CA GLN A 116 5.73 6.77 -24.59
C GLN A 116 4.25 6.60 -24.28
N ARG A 117 3.41 6.62 -25.31
CA ARG A 117 1.98 6.42 -25.20
C ARG A 117 1.41 5.91 -26.52
N LEU A 118 0.62 4.84 -26.45
CA LEU A 118 -0.22 4.45 -27.58
C LEU A 118 -1.29 5.51 -27.86
N PRO A 119 -1.58 5.88 -29.12
CA PRO A 119 -2.61 6.87 -29.47
C PRO A 119 -3.99 6.57 -28.86
N LYS A 120 -4.38 5.28 -28.78
CA LYS A 120 -5.63 4.83 -28.13
C LYS A 120 -5.68 5.06 -26.61
N HIS A 121 -4.55 5.38 -25.99
CA HIS A 121 -4.42 5.69 -24.58
C HIS A 121 -4.32 7.20 -24.37
N GLU A 122 -5.36 7.94 -24.77
CA GLU A 122 -5.45 9.39 -24.58
C GLU A 122 -5.01 9.80 -23.16
N PRO A 123 -4.26 10.90 -22.98
CA PRO A 123 -3.93 11.39 -21.65
C PRO A 123 -5.17 11.42 -20.76
N LEU A 124 -4.99 11.15 -19.46
CA LEU A 124 -5.98 11.59 -18.48
C LEU A 124 -5.97 13.13 -18.51
N GLY A 125 -6.78 13.72 -19.40
CA GLY A 125 -6.93 15.16 -19.54
C GLY A 125 -7.60 15.76 -18.31
N ASN A 126 -8.04 17.01 -18.45
CA ASN A 126 -8.77 17.85 -17.49
C ASN A 126 -10.08 17.26 -16.90
N ASP A 127 -10.31 15.94 -17.00
CA ASP A 127 -11.44 15.18 -16.45
C ASP A 127 -11.57 15.25 -14.92
N LEU A 128 -10.64 15.95 -14.29
CA LEU A 128 -10.66 16.38 -12.90
C LEU A 128 -10.51 17.91 -12.97
N ASP A 129 -11.66 18.58 -12.96
CA ASP A 129 -11.82 19.97 -12.60
C ASP A 129 -11.03 21.02 -13.42
N GLY A 130 -10.63 20.70 -14.66
CA GLY A 130 -9.91 21.67 -15.49
C GLY A 130 -8.46 21.92 -15.07
N LYS A 131 -7.98 21.23 -14.03
CA LYS A 131 -6.58 21.29 -13.57
C LYS A 131 -5.98 19.91 -13.83
N GLY A 132 -5.17 19.81 -14.89
CA GLY A 132 -4.58 18.57 -15.39
C GLY A 132 -4.31 17.54 -14.28
N ALA A 133 -4.96 16.39 -14.39
CA ALA A 133 -4.91 15.27 -13.44
C ALA A 133 -3.49 14.74 -13.14
N VAL A 134 -2.52 15.22 -13.92
CA VAL A 134 -1.11 15.20 -13.64
C VAL A 134 -0.71 16.64 -13.97
N GLY A 135 -0.40 17.46 -12.96
CA GLY A 135 0.26 18.74 -13.21
C GLY A 135 1.61 18.50 -13.90
N ASP A 136 2.55 19.43 -13.80
CA ASP A 136 3.92 19.10 -14.20
C ASP A 136 4.52 17.94 -13.37
N ASP A 137 3.94 17.68 -12.20
CA ASP A 137 4.37 16.69 -11.21
C ASP A 137 4.03 15.22 -11.57
N PHE A 138 4.90 14.31 -11.17
CA PHE A 138 4.78 12.87 -11.40
C PHE A 138 4.29 12.20 -10.10
N CYS A 139 3.15 11.50 -10.10
CA CYS A 139 2.56 10.99 -8.87
C CYS A 139 2.46 9.46 -8.81
N SER A 140 3.00 8.87 -7.73
CA SER A 140 2.82 7.45 -7.40
C SER A 140 2.24 7.21 -6.01
N PRO A 141 0.91 7.32 -5.85
CA PRO A 141 0.29 7.20 -4.52
C PRO A 141 0.51 5.83 -3.91
N ARG A 142 0.46 4.75 -4.71
CA ARG A 142 0.64 3.41 -4.17
C ARG A 142 2.06 3.15 -3.67
N ALA A 143 3.05 3.98 -4.01
CA ALA A 143 4.42 3.88 -3.48
C ALA A 143 4.45 3.99 -1.95
N ALA A 144 3.55 4.80 -1.36
CA ALA A 144 3.41 4.90 0.09
C ALA A 144 2.97 3.58 0.75
N LEU A 145 2.36 2.66 0.00
CA LEU A 145 1.94 1.35 0.49
C LEU A 145 3.02 0.26 0.34
N GLY A 146 4.24 0.67 -0.01
CA GLY A 146 5.41 -0.18 -0.13
C GLY A 146 6.00 -0.21 -1.54
N MET A 147 7.31 -0.38 -1.60
CA MET A 147 8.12 -0.44 -2.83
C MET A 147 9.04 -1.67 -2.85
N PRO A 148 9.45 -2.17 -4.03
CA PRO A 148 9.14 -1.63 -5.36
C PRO A 148 7.72 -1.97 -5.85
N ILE A 149 7.23 -1.20 -6.81
CA ILE A 149 5.97 -1.45 -7.54
C ILE A 149 6.30 -1.74 -9.00
N LEU A 150 5.82 -2.87 -9.53
CA LEU A 150 5.91 -3.16 -10.95
C LEU A 150 4.60 -2.78 -11.65
N ILE A 151 4.73 -2.04 -12.74
CA ILE A 151 3.63 -1.63 -13.62
C ILE A 151 3.85 -2.30 -14.96
N GLN A 152 2.98 -3.25 -15.28
CA GLN A 152 2.97 -3.94 -16.56
C GLN A 152 1.92 -3.30 -17.46
N PHE A 153 2.34 -2.77 -18.60
CA PHE A 153 1.44 -2.28 -19.64
C PHE A 153 1.03 -3.44 -20.53
N LYS A 154 -0.28 -3.63 -20.75
CA LYS A 154 -0.82 -4.75 -21.52
C LYS A 154 -0.39 -4.68 -22.99
N ASP A 155 -0.40 -3.47 -23.53
CA ASP A 155 -0.07 -3.19 -24.93
C ASP A 155 1.40 -2.76 -25.10
N GLN A 156 2.28 -3.13 -24.17
CA GLN A 156 3.72 -2.94 -24.35
C GLN A 156 4.22 -3.78 -25.53
N ASN A 157 5.18 -3.25 -26.31
CA ASN A 157 5.83 -4.06 -27.35
C ASN A 157 6.59 -5.22 -26.70
N SER A 158 6.41 -6.43 -27.23
CA SER A 158 7.15 -7.62 -26.81
C SER A 158 8.61 -7.54 -27.24
N ASN A 159 8.88 -6.87 -28.37
CA ASN A 159 10.24 -6.57 -28.81
C ASN A 159 10.76 -5.37 -28.03
N LYS A 160 11.62 -5.64 -27.05
CA LYS A 160 12.23 -4.58 -26.25
C LYS A 160 12.99 -3.63 -27.18
N ASN A 161 13.73 -4.07 -28.19
CA ASN A 161 14.61 -3.19 -28.95
C ASN A 161 13.90 -2.14 -29.83
N ASP A 162 12.61 -2.30 -30.06
CA ASP A 162 11.78 -1.37 -30.83
C ASP A 162 11.06 -0.41 -29.87
N VAL A 163 11.49 0.85 -29.84
CA VAL A 163 10.95 1.89 -28.96
C VAL A 163 10.53 3.08 -29.82
N SER A 164 9.23 3.36 -29.84
CA SER A 164 8.63 4.50 -30.52
C SER A 164 7.81 5.30 -29.50
N PRO A 165 7.74 6.64 -29.64
CA PRO A 165 6.84 7.47 -28.84
C PRO A 165 5.38 7.00 -28.87
N GLU A 166 4.96 6.34 -29.95
CA GLU A 166 3.59 5.85 -30.17
C GLU A 166 3.32 4.48 -29.54
N MET A 167 4.19 3.99 -28.65
CA MET A 167 4.01 2.71 -27.95
C MET A 167 3.82 2.93 -26.46
N ASP A 168 3.18 1.97 -25.77
CA ASP A 168 3.13 2.00 -24.32
C ASP A 168 4.49 1.55 -23.74
N PRO A 169 4.88 2.06 -22.55
CA PRO A 169 6.14 1.71 -21.93
C PRO A 169 6.24 0.20 -21.69
N VAL A 170 7.44 -0.37 -21.84
CA VAL A 170 7.68 -1.71 -21.29
C VAL A 170 7.60 -1.67 -19.76
N THR A 171 7.45 -2.83 -19.12
CA THR A 171 7.26 -2.95 -17.68
C THR A 171 8.19 -2.04 -16.89
N VAL A 172 7.57 -1.15 -16.11
CA VAL A 172 8.25 -0.11 -15.32
C VAL A 172 8.26 -0.54 -13.86
N THR A 173 9.39 -0.34 -13.19
CA THR A 173 9.54 -0.51 -11.75
C THR A 173 9.66 0.85 -11.09
N ILE A 174 8.76 1.14 -10.15
CA ILE A 174 8.86 2.29 -9.25
C ILE A 174 9.55 1.85 -7.96
N SER A 175 10.63 2.54 -7.57
CA SER A 175 11.45 2.26 -6.39
C SER A 175 12.00 3.55 -5.77
N VAL A 176 12.67 3.46 -4.63
CA VAL A 176 13.47 4.57 -4.10
C VAL A 176 14.82 4.60 -4.83
N GLU A 177 15.35 5.79 -5.08
CA GLU A 177 16.70 6.00 -5.57
C GLU A 177 17.76 5.52 -4.57
N GLY A 178 18.85 4.95 -5.07
CA GLY A 178 19.96 4.43 -4.28
C GLY A 178 19.89 2.93 -3.96
N ASP A 179 20.84 2.46 -3.16
CA ASP A 179 21.04 1.04 -2.85
C ASP A 179 19.88 0.44 -2.02
N GLU A 180 19.12 1.27 -1.31
CA GLU A 180 17.90 0.90 -0.58
C GLU A 180 16.64 0.92 -1.48
N ALA A 181 16.67 0.23 -2.62
CA ALA A 181 15.56 0.23 -3.59
C ALA A 181 14.25 -0.43 -3.07
N ARG A 182 14.17 -0.78 -1.78
CA ARG A 182 13.04 -1.48 -1.16
C ARG A 182 12.57 -0.76 0.10
N MET A 183 11.30 -0.41 0.13
CA MET A 183 10.63 0.14 1.31
C MET A 183 9.46 -0.78 1.67
N GLY A 184 9.48 -1.31 2.89
CA GLY A 184 8.40 -2.17 3.34
C GLY A 184 7.11 -1.37 3.58
N SER A 185 5.96 -1.95 3.24
CA SER A 185 4.63 -1.36 3.49
C SER A 185 4.47 -0.87 4.94
N PRO A 186 4.11 0.39 5.19
CA PRO A 186 3.78 0.89 6.54
C PRO A 186 2.42 0.36 7.04
N VAL A 187 1.65 -0.28 6.17
CA VAL A 187 0.40 -0.95 6.51
C VAL A 187 0.64 -2.45 6.64
N ILE A 188 0.29 -3.03 7.78
CA ILE A 188 0.30 -4.47 8.03
C ILE A 188 -1.11 -5.01 7.91
N ILE A 189 -1.29 -6.09 7.15
CA ILE A 189 -2.58 -6.76 6.96
C ILE A 189 -2.49 -8.13 7.59
N LYS A 190 -3.37 -8.43 8.54
CA LYS A 190 -3.27 -9.67 9.33
C LYS A 190 -4.63 -10.08 9.90
N PRO A 191 -4.90 -11.39 10.06
CA PRO A 191 -5.97 -11.84 10.95
C PRO A 191 -5.51 -11.72 12.41
N LEU A 192 -6.22 -10.94 13.22
CA LEU A 192 -5.92 -10.77 14.64
C LEU A 192 -7.03 -11.40 15.49
N LEU A 193 -6.65 -12.14 16.51
CA LEU A 193 -7.58 -12.69 17.48
C LEU A 193 -7.91 -11.61 18.51
N ARG A 194 -9.18 -11.21 18.58
CA ARG A 194 -9.68 -10.20 19.52
C ARG A 194 -10.98 -10.70 20.13
N GLU A 195 -11.08 -10.67 21.46
CA GLU A 195 -12.27 -11.13 22.20
C GLU A 195 -12.74 -12.54 21.76
N GLY A 196 -11.78 -13.46 21.54
CA GLY A 196 -12.07 -14.84 21.14
C GLY A 196 -12.49 -15.05 19.67
N SER A 197 -12.49 -14.00 18.85
CA SER A 197 -12.85 -14.08 17.42
C SER A 197 -11.76 -13.52 16.51
N TRP A 198 -11.63 -14.07 15.30
CA TRP A 198 -10.67 -13.57 14.32
C TRP A 198 -11.24 -12.36 13.61
N CYS A 199 -10.47 -11.27 13.54
CA CYS A 199 -10.90 -10.03 12.90
C CYS A 199 -9.96 -9.70 11.74
N PRO A 200 -10.51 -9.45 10.53
CA PRO A 200 -9.71 -8.90 9.43
C PRO A 200 -9.17 -7.54 9.88
N SER A 201 -7.85 -7.37 9.82
CA SER A 201 -7.22 -6.20 10.45
C SER A 201 -6.23 -5.49 9.52
N PHE A 202 -6.26 -4.17 9.57
CA PHE A 202 -5.26 -3.27 9.00
C PHE A 202 -4.59 -2.51 10.14
N ILE A 203 -3.30 -2.72 10.35
CA ILE A 203 -2.51 -1.95 11.32
C ILE A 203 -1.73 -0.89 10.56
N PHE A 204 -1.82 0.36 11.01
CA PHE A 204 -1.15 1.50 10.40
C PHE A 204 0.03 1.92 11.28
N LEU A 205 1.25 1.77 10.77
CA LEU A 205 2.47 2.20 11.46
C LEU A 205 2.73 3.71 11.33
N CYS A 206 1.95 4.39 10.49
CA CYS A 206 2.01 5.81 10.26
C CYS A 206 0.66 6.33 9.74
N ASP A 207 0.40 7.62 9.91
CA ASP A 207 -0.91 8.22 9.66
C ASP A 207 -1.04 8.76 8.23
N SER A 208 0.08 9.11 7.60
CA SER A 208 0.12 9.66 6.24
C SER A 208 1.23 9.05 5.37
N ALA A 209 1.09 9.19 4.06
CA ALA A 209 2.12 8.91 3.08
C ALA A 209 3.37 9.78 3.30
N LYS A 210 3.20 11.01 3.80
CA LYS A 210 4.33 11.88 4.17
C LYS A 210 5.13 11.25 5.31
N ASP A 211 4.48 10.68 6.32
CA ASP A 211 5.17 9.99 7.42
C ASP A 211 5.85 8.71 6.92
N ALA A 212 5.19 7.96 6.03
CA ALA A 212 5.74 6.73 5.46
C ALA A 212 6.98 6.95 4.58
N LEU A 213 6.95 8.02 3.77
CA LEU A 213 7.96 8.29 2.76
C LEU A 213 9.02 9.27 3.26
N GLY A 214 8.67 10.24 4.11
CA GLY A 214 9.57 11.27 4.59
C GLY A 214 10.39 11.90 3.45
N ASP A 215 11.70 11.99 3.66
CA ASP A 215 12.67 12.48 2.66
C ASP A 215 12.80 11.59 1.42
N LYS A 216 12.26 10.36 1.45
CA LYS A 216 12.23 9.46 0.29
C LYS A 216 11.15 9.85 -0.71
N LEU A 217 10.20 10.73 -0.34
CA LEU A 217 9.19 11.25 -1.27
C LEU A 217 9.85 11.90 -2.49
N ASP A 218 10.95 12.63 -2.26
CA ASP A 218 11.77 13.30 -3.29
C ASP A 218 12.78 12.37 -4.01
N LYS A 219 12.73 11.08 -3.72
CA LYS A 219 13.64 10.06 -4.28
C LYS A 219 12.91 8.91 -4.94
N VAL A 220 11.58 8.98 -5.09
CA VAL A 220 10.84 7.93 -5.79
C VAL A 220 11.19 8.02 -7.26
N VAL A 221 11.69 6.93 -7.85
CA VAL A 221 12.07 6.86 -9.26
C VAL A 221 11.30 5.75 -9.96
N SER A 222 10.96 6.00 -11.21
CA SER A 222 10.48 4.99 -12.15
C SER A 222 11.59 4.62 -13.11
N SER A 223 11.85 3.32 -13.25
CA SER A 223 12.84 2.79 -14.18
C SER A 223 12.21 1.73 -15.07
N THR A 224 12.48 1.82 -16.35
CA THR A 224 12.18 0.74 -17.30
C THR A 224 13.14 -0.42 -17.02
N ALA A 225 12.71 -1.68 -17.15
CA ALA A 225 13.51 -2.87 -16.83
C ALA A 225 15.02 -2.71 -17.12
N LYS A 226 15.86 -2.94 -16.09
CA LYS A 226 17.32 -2.67 -15.88
C LYS A 226 18.32 -2.84 -17.07
N LYS A 227 17.89 -3.28 -18.24
CA LYS A 227 18.78 -3.64 -19.37
C LYS A 227 19.05 -2.51 -20.39
N ARG A 228 18.61 -1.27 -20.18
CA ARG A 228 18.59 -0.27 -21.27
C ARG A 228 19.35 1.04 -21.06
N ASN A 229 20.15 1.19 -19.99
CA ASN A 229 20.83 2.47 -19.68
C ASN A 229 19.89 3.70 -19.73
N LEU A 230 18.58 3.50 -19.60
CA LEU A 230 17.60 4.58 -19.55
C LEU A 230 17.68 5.21 -18.17
N LYS A 231 17.86 6.52 -18.13
CA LYS A 231 17.96 7.27 -16.87
C LYS A 231 16.68 7.02 -16.05
N PRO A 232 16.79 6.68 -14.76
CA PRO A 232 15.63 6.62 -13.88
C PRO A 232 14.93 7.98 -13.90
N VAL A 233 13.62 7.99 -14.08
CA VAL A 233 12.83 9.22 -14.01
C VAL A 233 12.30 9.34 -12.60
N VAL A 234 12.74 10.38 -11.89
CA VAL A 234 12.25 10.69 -10.55
C VAL A 234 10.79 11.11 -10.62
N VAL A 235 9.91 10.34 -9.99
CA VAL A 235 8.47 10.58 -9.86
C VAL A 235 8.24 11.38 -8.58
N LEU A 236 8.19 12.71 -8.68
CA LEU A 236 8.04 13.60 -7.52
C LEU A 236 6.66 14.24 -7.39
N ARG A 237 6.25 14.30 -6.12
CA ARG A 237 5.13 15.03 -5.50
C ARG A 237 3.78 14.31 -5.49
N GLY A 238 3.51 13.66 -4.36
CA GLY A 238 2.88 14.35 -3.23
C GLY A 238 1.40 14.71 -3.31
N ASN A 239 0.81 14.95 -4.47
CA ASN A 239 -0.62 15.21 -4.57
C ASN A 239 -1.18 14.53 -5.81
N ALA A 240 -1.60 13.28 -5.64
CA ALA A 240 -2.47 12.65 -6.61
C ALA A 240 -3.79 13.41 -6.71
N VAL A 241 -4.47 13.24 -7.82
CA VAL A 241 -5.87 13.63 -7.97
C VAL A 241 -6.72 13.14 -6.79
N PRO A 242 -7.62 13.98 -6.24
CA PRO A 242 -8.62 13.56 -5.27
C PRO A 242 -9.39 12.30 -5.72
N ALA A 243 -9.56 11.34 -4.83
CA ALA A 243 -10.42 10.17 -5.04
C ALA A 243 -11.93 10.46 -4.91
N GLU A 244 -12.33 11.67 -5.30
CA GLU A 244 -13.71 12.16 -5.31
C GLU A 244 -14.61 11.26 -6.17
N LYS A 245 -14.18 10.90 -7.38
CA LYS A 245 -14.96 10.07 -8.32
C LYS A 245 -14.98 8.57 -8.01
N LEU A 246 -14.33 8.13 -6.93
CA LEU A 246 -14.46 6.76 -6.42
C LEU A 246 -15.54 6.63 -5.33
N GLY A 247 -16.05 7.74 -4.77
CA GLY A 247 -16.79 7.69 -3.51
C GLY A 247 -15.95 7.11 -2.36
N VAL A 248 -14.62 7.08 -2.50
CA VAL A 248 -13.71 6.36 -1.59
C VAL A 248 -12.97 7.31 -0.65
N ALA A 249 -12.40 8.42 -1.15
CA ALA A 249 -11.61 9.32 -0.29
C ALA A 249 -11.47 10.74 -0.84
N GLU A 250 -11.57 11.75 0.03
CA GLU A 250 -11.40 13.18 -0.29
C GLU A 250 -9.92 13.62 -0.29
N THR A 251 -9.00 12.65 -0.36
CA THR A 251 -7.57 12.87 -0.14
C THR A 251 -6.70 12.32 -1.27
N THR A 252 -5.54 12.94 -1.42
CA THR A 252 -4.46 12.58 -2.35
C THR A 252 -3.50 11.57 -1.71
N ASP A 253 -3.61 11.36 -0.39
CA ASP A 253 -2.78 10.48 0.42
C ASP A 253 -3.28 9.03 0.35
N ALA A 254 -2.46 8.11 -0.15
CA ALA A 254 -2.87 6.72 -0.34
C ALA A 254 -3.10 5.95 0.97
N ILE A 255 -2.48 6.37 2.09
CA ILE A 255 -2.67 5.74 3.38
C ILE A 255 -4.01 6.18 3.98
N ILE A 256 -4.29 7.48 3.97
CA ILE A 256 -5.58 8.02 4.42
C ILE A 256 -6.72 7.50 3.52
N ALA A 257 -6.50 7.45 2.21
CA ALA A 257 -7.48 6.89 1.28
C ALA A 257 -7.78 5.41 1.54
N LEU A 258 -6.77 4.62 1.96
CA LEU A 258 -6.99 3.23 2.36
C LEU A 258 -7.79 3.15 3.66
N GLN A 259 -7.52 4.01 4.65
CA GLN A 259 -8.29 4.08 5.89
C GLN A 259 -9.78 4.35 5.59
N GLN A 260 -10.07 5.40 4.82
CA GLN A 260 -11.44 5.76 4.42
C GLN A 260 -12.11 4.64 3.59
N TYR A 261 -11.34 3.96 2.72
CA TYR A 261 -11.84 2.84 1.92
C TYR A 261 -12.32 1.67 2.78
N VAL A 262 -11.57 1.30 3.82
CA VAL A 262 -11.93 0.18 4.69
C VAL A 262 -12.99 0.59 5.73
N GLU A 263 -12.97 1.85 6.19
CA GLU A 263 -13.99 2.41 7.07
C GLU A 263 -15.39 2.35 6.44
N LYS A 264 -15.51 2.77 5.17
CA LYS A 264 -16.74 2.67 4.38
C LYS A 264 -17.25 1.23 4.20
N ARG A 265 -16.43 0.23 4.52
CA ARG A 265 -16.76 -1.20 4.48
C ARG A 265 -16.95 -1.79 5.88
N GLY A 266 -17.14 -0.94 6.88
CA GLY A 266 -17.49 -1.32 8.25
C GLY A 266 -16.29 -1.60 9.15
N PHE A 267 -15.06 -1.28 8.73
CA PHE A 267 -13.90 -1.39 9.62
C PHE A 267 -13.89 -0.25 10.63
N LYS A 268 -13.59 -0.55 11.89
CA LYS A 268 -13.58 0.43 12.98
C LYS A 268 -12.17 0.63 13.51
N LYS A 269 -11.79 1.90 13.72
CA LYS A 269 -10.51 2.30 14.31
C LYS A 269 -10.46 1.98 15.80
N ILE A 270 -9.34 1.43 16.25
CA ILE A 270 -9.02 1.12 17.65
C ILE A 270 -7.55 1.48 17.90
N GLY A 271 -7.27 2.15 19.03
CA GLY A 271 -5.94 2.66 19.37
C GLY A 271 -5.62 4.00 18.71
N GLY A 272 -4.39 4.49 18.94
CA GLY A 272 -3.91 5.79 18.43
C GLY A 272 -3.99 6.96 19.41
N ASP A 273 -4.56 6.75 20.60
CA ASP A 273 -4.50 7.73 21.70
C ASP A 273 -3.15 7.56 22.41
N LYS A 274 -2.25 8.55 22.25
CA LYS A 274 -1.02 8.65 23.05
C LYS A 274 -1.34 9.17 24.45
#